data_AF-A0A2E3F121-F1
#
_entry.id   AF-A0A2E3F121-F1
#
_cell.length_a   1.000
_cell.length_b   1.000
_cell.length_c   1.000
_cell.angle_alpha   90.00
_cell.angle_beta   90.00
_cell.angle_gamma   90.00
#
_symmetry.space_group_name_H-M   'P 1'
#
loop_
_entity.id
_entity.type
_entity.pdbx_description
1 polymer ?
#
loop_
_entity_poly.entity_id
_entity_poly.type
_entity_poly.pdbx_seq_one_letter_code
_entity_poly.pdbx_strand_id
1 'polypeptide(L)'
;MPIPENARKYWRENIKYLTILLIIWFAVSFGCGILFKDFLNRYSLGGFKLGFWFAQQGSIYVFVILIFVYIRLMNKLDKKYGYNEK
;
A
#
# COMPACT_ATOMS: atom_id res chain seq x y z
N MET A 1 -9.90 -26.13 18.78
CA MET A 1 -10.80 -26.11 17.60
C MET A 1 -9.92 -26.03 16.35
N PRO A 2 -9.91 -27.05 15.47
CA PRO A 2 -9.07 -27.03 14.28
C PRO A 2 -9.54 -25.93 13.32
N ILE A 3 -8.66 -24.98 13.00
CA ILE A 3 -8.94 -23.92 12.02
C ILE A 3 -9.29 -24.60 10.69
N PRO A 4 -10.49 -24.40 10.11
CA PRO A 4 -10.85 -25.01 8.83
C PRO A 4 -9.80 -24.64 7.79
N GLU A 5 -9.40 -25.58 6.94
CA GLU A 5 -8.26 -25.42 6.03
C GLU A 5 -8.39 -24.19 5.11
N ASN A 6 -9.62 -23.82 4.77
CA ASN A 6 -9.95 -22.62 4.00
C ASN A 6 -9.61 -21.32 4.75
N ALA A 7 -9.84 -21.25 6.06
CA ALA A 7 -9.47 -20.09 6.87
C ALA A 7 -7.95 -19.91 6.93
N ARG A 8 -7.17 -21.01 6.92
CA ARG A 8 -5.71 -20.95 6.85
C ARG A 8 -5.20 -20.34 5.53
N LYS A 9 -5.80 -20.69 4.39
CA LYS A 9 -5.45 -20.11 3.08
C LYS A 9 -5.82 -18.63 2.99
N TYR A 10 -7.01 -18.27 3.49
CA TYR A 10 -7.45 -16.88 3.54
C TYR A 10 -6.51 -16.02 4.39
N TRP A 11 -6.12 -16.52 5.57
CA TRP A 11 -5.22 -15.81 6.48
C TRP A 11 -3.82 -15.61 5.88
N ARG A 12 -3.28 -16.64 5.21
CA ARG A 12 -1.96 -16.55 4.54
C ARG A 12 -1.95 -15.53 3.41
N GLU A 13 -2.99 -15.46 2.59
CA GLU A 13 -3.08 -14.46 1.52
C GLU A 13 -3.33 -13.05 2.06
N ASN A 14 -4.09 -12.90 3.15
CA ASN A 14 -4.29 -11.62 3.80
C ASN A 14 -2.96 -11.07 4.37
N ILE A 15 -2.16 -11.93 5.01
CA ILE A 15 -0.78 -11.60 5.40
C ILE A 15 0.06 -11.21 4.19
N LYS A 16 -0.05 -11.92 3.06
CA LYS A 16 0.68 -11.58 1.84
C LYS A 16 0.32 -10.18 1.34
N TYR A 17 -0.95 -9.79 1.40
CA TYR A 17 -1.36 -8.42 1.06
C TYR A 17 -0.83 -7.39 2.04
N LEU A 18 -0.89 -7.64 3.34
CA LEU A 18 -0.28 -6.77 4.35
C LEU A 18 1.23 -6.61 4.09
N THR A 19 1.94 -7.69 3.78
CA THR A 19 3.37 -7.64 3.42
C THR A 19 3.61 -6.80 2.17
N ILE A 20 2.81 -6.97 1.12
CA ILE A 20 2.91 -6.13 -0.09
C ILE A 20 2.64 -4.66 0.25
N LEU A 21 1.62 -4.38 1.07
CA LEU A 21 1.27 -3.03 1.50
C LEU A 21 2.42 -2.38 2.28
N LEU A 22 3.05 -3.13 3.18
CA LEU A 22 4.23 -2.69 3.94
C LEU A 22 5.44 -2.43 3.03
N ILE A 23 5.68 -3.30 2.04
CA ILE A 23 6.76 -3.10 1.06
C ILE A 23 6.51 -1.85 0.23
N ILE A 24 5.29 -1.63 -0.27
CA ILE A 24 4.95 -0.43 -1.05
C ILE A 24 5.04 0.80 -0.14
N TRP A 25 4.51 0.73 1.08
CA TRP A 25 4.61 1.82 2.05
C TRP A 25 6.07 2.18 2.35
N PHE A 26 6.93 1.19 2.53
CA PHE A 26 8.38 1.38 2.71
C PHE A 26 9.01 1.96 1.44
N ALA A 27 8.74 1.37 0.28
CA ALA A 27 9.26 1.83 -1.00
C ALA A 27 8.82 3.26 -1.33
N VAL A 28 7.61 3.70 -0.95
CA VAL A 28 7.18 5.07 -1.16
C VAL A 28 7.77 6.00 -0.11
N SER A 29 7.76 5.62 1.17
CA SER A 29 8.34 6.45 2.25
C SER A 29 9.84 6.67 2.05
N PHE A 30 10.57 5.62 1.68
CA PHE A 30 12.02 5.65 1.43
C PHE A 30 12.34 6.09 -0.01
N GLY A 31 11.65 5.55 -1.01
CA GLY A 31 11.91 5.82 -2.43
C GLY A 31 11.46 7.22 -2.86
N CYS A 32 10.23 7.65 -2.54
CA CYS A 32 9.81 9.03 -2.82
C CYS A 32 10.47 10.04 -1.88
N GLY A 33 10.73 9.66 -0.62
CA GLY A 33 11.33 10.56 0.38
C GLY A 33 12.83 10.80 0.22
N ILE A 34 13.61 9.81 -0.24
CA ILE A 34 15.07 9.86 -0.30
C ILE A 34 15.60 9.75 -1.74
N LEU A 35 15.15 8.75 -2.50
CA LEU A 35 15.69 8.44 -3.84
C LEU A 35 15.19 9.42 -4.92
N PHE A 36 13.91 9.75 -4.88
CA PHE A 36 13.30 10.75 -5.75
C PHE A 36 13.45 12.18 -5.23
N LYS A 37 14.02 12.38 -4.02
CA LYS A 37 14.26 13.71 -3.45
C LYS A 37 15.10 14.59 -4.38
N ASP A 38 16.12 14.01 -5.01
CA ASP A 38 17.01 14.72 -5.94
C ASP A 38 16.31 15.04 -7.28
N PHE A 39 15.48 14.12 -7.78
CA PHE A 39 14.71 14.33 -9.02
C PHE A 39 13.55 15.33 -8.81
N LEU A 40 12.87 15.24 -7.67
CA LEU A 40 11.81 16.17 -7.25
C LEU A 40 12.37 17.54 -6.88
N ASN A 41 13.60 17.65 -6.36
CA ASN A 41 14.25 18.94 -6.14
C ASN A 41 14.50 19.73 -7.42
N ARG A 42 14.54 19.07 -8.59
CA ARG A 42 14.60 19.77 -9.89
C ARG A 42 13.28 20.42 -10.26
N TYR A 43 12.16 19.92 -9.76
CA TYR A 43 10.83 20.51 -9.94
C TYR A 43 10.42 21.27 -8.66
N SER A 44 10.68 22.57 -8.63
CA SER A 44 10.21 23.45 -7.57
C SER A 44 8.79 23.92 -7.93
N LEU A 45 7.76 23.35 -7.31
CA LEU A 45 6.38 23.81 -7.48
C LEU A 45 6.19 25.08 -6.63
N GLY A 46 6.20 26.24 -7.29
CA GLY A 46 5.85 27.52 -6.65
C GLY A 46 6.82 27.99 -5.56
N GLY A 47 8.11 27.64 -5.66
CA GLY A 47 9.15 28.12 -4.73
C GLY A 47 9.47 27.19 -3.55
N PHE A 48 8.74 26.08 -3.38
CA PHE A 48 9.01 25.07 -2.36
C PHE A 48 9.54 23.76 -2.97
N LYS A 49 10.54 23.17 -2.31
CA LYS A 49 11.12 21.88 -2.70
C LYS A 49 10.04 20.79 -2.61
N LEU A 50 9.69 20.17 -3.73
CA LEU A 50 8.69 19.10 -3.80
C LEU A 50 8.96 17.95 -2.82
N GLY A 51 10.24 17.64 -2.58
CA GLY A 51 10.63 16.65 -1.58
C GLY A 51 10.19 17.01 -0.16
N PHE A 52 10.11 18.30 0.19
CA PHE A 52 9.64 18.77 1.49
C PHE A 52 8.12 18.66 1.61
N TRP A 53 7.38 19.01 0.55
CA TRP A 53 5.93 18.80 0.48
C TRP A 53 5.58 17.31 0.57
N PHE A 54 6.36 16.44 -0.06
CA PHE A 54 6.15 15.00 0.01
C PHE A 54 6.41 14.44 1.41
N ALA A 55 7.42 14.96 2.11
CA ALA A 55 7.72 14.58 3.48
C ALA A 55 6.61 14.97 4.47
N GLN A 56 5.90 16.07 4.21
CA GLN A 56 4.91 16.63 5.14
C GLN A 56 3.45 16.23 4.81
N GLN A 57 3.05 16.32 3.55
CA GLN A 57 1.68 16.03 3.07
C GLN A 57 1.65 14.87 2.08
N GLY A 58 2.75 14.56 1.37
CA GLY A 58 2.76 13.45 0.40
C GLY A 58 2.48 12.08 1.03
N SER A 59 2.93 11.85 2.27
CA SER A 59 2.74 10.56 2.95
C SER A 59 1.26 10.21 3.17
N ILE A 60 0.40 11.20 3.44
CA ILE A 60 -1.04 10.96 3.65
C ILE A 60 -1.74 10.55 2.35
N TYR A 61 -1.39 11.16 1.21
CA TYR A 61 -1.94 10.80 -0.10
C TYR A 61 -1.56 9.38 -0.50
N VAL A 62 -0.28 9.03 -0.28
CA VAL A 62 0.22 7.68 -0.49
C VAL A 62 -0.53 6.68 0.38
N PHE A 63 -0.76 7.02 1.65
CA PHE A 63 -1.51 6.19 2.57
C PHE A 63 -2.94 5.93 2.11
N VAL A 64 -3.65 6.94 1.63
CA VAL A 64 -5.01 6.78 1.06
C VAL A 64 -4.99 5.90 -0.19
N ILE A 65 -4.03 6.06 -1.09
CA ILE A 65 -3.87 5.20 -2.27
C ILE A 65 -3.61 3.75 -1.86
N LEU A 66 -2.74 3.52 -0.87
CA LEU A 66 -2.47 2.19 -0.31
C LEU A 66 -3.75 1.53 0.22
N ILE A 67 -4.59 2.26 0.95
CA ILE A 67 -5.88 1.74 1.43
C ILE A 67 -6.77 1.32 0.26
N PHE A 68 -6.88 2.15 -0.79
CA PHE A 68 -7.68 1.81 -1.97
C PHE A 68 -7.15 0.55 -2.69
N VAL A 69 -5.83 0.42 -2.82
CA VAL A 69 -5.17 -0.76 -3.41
C VAL A 69 -5.43 -1.99 -2.55
N TYR A 70 -5.30 -1.89 -1.23
CA TYR A 70 -5.63 -2.96 -0.29
C TYR A 70 -7.08 -3.42 -0.45
N ILE A 71 -8.05 -2.49 -0.45
CA ILE A 71 -9.48 -2.82 -0.61
C ILE A 71 -9.72 -3.52 -1.95
N ARG A 72 -9.08 -3.07 -3.04
CA ARG A 72 -9.16 -3.74 -4.36
C ARG A 72 -8.59 -5.17 -4.33
N LEU A 73 -7.44 -5.38 -3.69
CA LEU A 73 -6.82 -6.70 -3.53
C LEU A 73 -7.66 -7.61 -2.63
N MET A 74 -8.21 -7.07 -1.55
CA MET A 74 -9.07 -7.79 -0.63
C MET A 74 -10.39 -8.16 -1.30
N ASN A 75 -11.02 -7.27 -2.06
CA ASN A 75 -12.18 -7.60 -2.89
C ASN A 75 -11.86 -8.68 -3.93
N LYS A 76 -10.65 -8.68 -4.51
CA LYS A 76 -10.24 -9.73 -5.44
C LYS A 76 -10.02 -11.08 -4.74
N LEU A 77 -9.48 -11.06 -3.52
CA LEU A 77 -9.32 -12.24 -2.68
C LEU A 77 -10.66 -12.78 -2.22
N ASP A 78 -11.54 -11.90 -1.80
CA ASP A 78 -12.90 -12.23 -1.41
C ASP A 78 -13.66 -12.82 -2.60
N LYS A 79 -13.48 -12.31 -3.82
CA LYS A 79 -14.04 -12.93 -5.03
C LYS A 79 -13.40 -14.28 -5.39
N LYS A 80 -12.15 -14.51 -5.00
CA LYS A 80 -11.39 -15.75 -5.29
C LYS A 80 -11.65 -16.86 -4.27
N TYR A 81 -11.85 -16.48 -3.01
CA TYR A 81 -12.15 -17.36 -1.89
C TYR A 81 -13.62 -17.28 -1.45
N GLY A 82 -14.41 -16.49 -2.16
CA GLY A 82 -15.85 -16.36 -2.03
C GLY A 82 -16.44 -17.74 -2.22
N TYR A 83 -16.58 -18.45 -1.10
CA TYR A 83 -17.88 -18.75 -0.52
C TYR A 83 -18.99 -18.68 -1.58
N ASN A 84 -18.91 -19.58 -2.56
CA ASN A 84 -20.08 -20.22 -3.13
C ASN A 84 -20.66 -21.10 -2.01
N GLU A 85 -21.07 -20.48 -0.91
CA GLU A 85 -22.06 -21.07 -0.03
C GLU A 85 -23.33 -20.32 -0.38
N LYS A 86 -24.28 -21.08 -0.93
CA LYS A 86 -25.61 -20.62 -1.31
C LYS A 86 -26.30 -19.89 -0.16
#